data_AF-A0A1C3CU19-F1
#
_entry.id   AF-A0A1C3CU19-F1
#
_cell.length_a   1.000
_cell.length_b   1.000
_cell.length_c   1.000
_cell.angle_alpha   90.00
_cell.angle_beta   90.00
_cell.angle_gamma   90.00
#
_symmetry.space_group_name_H-M   'P 1'
#
loop_
_entity.id
_entity.type
_entity.pdbx_description
1 polymer ?
#
loop_
_entity_poly.entity_id
_entity_poly.type
_entity_poly.pdbx_seq_one_letter_code
_entity_poly.pdbx_strand_id
1 'polypeptide(L)'
;MLFTRSKIFIACTLVAGLGLTACSKPNSEDKQAPLTASAPATGEASNLSERNAQQRLITTLQDGLKKANINAKITSVKPTEVPSLYWVSFEGMSSVYATADGKYIIQGDVIRLGDKTLHNVSEGLQSEVTKKELAKLQTKDLIVYKAKGKTKHVVYVFTDASCPYCHKLHEQMDEINSKGIEVRYIAWPRGEQFIPAMESVWCSENRQEAFNQAIAGAQLPAATCKTPVRDMYQMGLNIGVNGTPAIYTTEGVYLGGYMEPSELDTRLNK
;
A
#
# COMPACT_ATOMS: atom_id res chain seq x y z
N MET A 1 -39.52 -24.74 -18.95
CA MET A 1 -39.37 -25.76 -17.90
C MET A 1 -39.67 -25.11 -16.55
N LEU A 2 -40.92 -25.22 -16.08
CA LEU A 2 -41.31 -24.81 -14.73
C LEU A 2 -41.54 -26.08 -13.92
N PHE A 3 -40.76 -26.28 -12.86
CA PHE A 3 -40.95 -27.37 -11.90
C PHE A 3 -41.67 -26.86 -10.67
N THR A 4 -42.96 -27.19 -10.57
CA THR A 4 -43.74 -27.19 -9.33
C THR A 4 -43.30 -28.33 -8.42
N ARG A 5 -43.02 -28.06 -7.14
CA ARG A 5 -42.91 -29.11 -6.10
C ARG A 5 -43.91 -28.88 -4.98
N SER A 6 -44.61 -29.98 -4.73
CA SER A 6 -45.78 -30.19 -3.87
C SER A 6 -45.45 -30.14 -2.38
N LYS A 7 -46.44 -29.69 -1.59
CA LYS A 7 -46.48 -29.73 -0.13
C LYS A 7 -47.07 -31.07 0.32
N ILE A 8 -46.45 -31.76 1.27
CA ILE A 8 -47.06 -32.85 2.02
C ILE A 8 -46.91 -32.54 3.51
N PHE A 9 -48.07 -32.36 4.15
CA PHE A 9 -48.30 -32.43 5.59
C PHE A 9 -48.40 -33.91 6.00
N ILE A 10 -47.93 -34.28 7.20
CA ILE A 10 -48.53 -35.31 8.09
C ILE A 10 -47.96 -35.10 9.50
N ALA A 11 -48.81 -35.36 10.49
CA ALA A 11 -48.80 -34.82 11.84
C ALA A 11 -48.32 -35.77 12.95
N CYS A 12 -48.04 -35.16 14.11
CA CYS A 12 -48.13 -35.60 15.52
C CYS A 12 -48.06 -37.09 15.89
N THR A 13 -47.18 -37.41 16.85
CA THR A 13 -47.55 -38.18 18.06
C THR A 13 -46.61 -37.86 19.24
N LEU A 14 -47.22 -37.51 20.37
CA LEU A 14 -46.66 -37.39 21.72
C LEU A 14 -46.75 -38.74 22.42
N VAL A 15 -45.69 -39.21 23.08
CA VAL A 15 -45.81 -40.14 24.22
C VAL A 15 -44.74 -39.79 25.27
N ALA A 16 -45.21 -39.50 26.48
CA ALA A 16 -44.43 -39.38 27.70
C ALA A 16 -44.36 -40.74 28.41
N GLY A 17 -43.25 -41.01 29.10
CA GLY A 17 -43.10 -42.16 29.99
C GLY A 17 -42.04 -41.87 31.06
N LEU A 18 -42.50 -41.65 32.30
CA LEU A 18 -41.68 -41.68 33.51
C LEU A 18 -41.40 -43.13 33.93
N GLY A 19 -40.21 -43.37 34.49
CA GLY A 19 -39.87 -44.60 35.21
C GLY A 19 -38.63 -44.40 36.08
N LEU A 20 -38.80 -44.58 37.40
CA LEU A 20 -37.88 -44.28 38.49
C LEU A 20 -36.86 -45.40 38.79
N THR A 21 -35.74 -44.98 39.38
CA THR A 21 -34.93 -45.62 40.46
C THR A 21 -34.11 -46.89 40.21
N ALA A 22 -32.79 -46.76 40.41
CA ALA A 22 -32.00 -47.67 41.25
C ALA A 22 -30.77 -46.94 41.83
N CYS A 23 -30.67 -46.88 43.16
CA CYS A 23 -29.50 -46.41 43.92
C CYS A 23 -28.56 -47.58 44.22
N SER A 24 -27.24 -47.33 44.26
CA SER A 24 -26.25 -48.20 44.93
C SER A 24 -25.04 -47.38 45.42
N LYS A 25 -25.13 -47.01 46.71
CA LYS A 25 -24.15 -46.69 47.78
C LYS A 25 -22.82 -45.90 47.56
N PRO A 26 -22.37 -45.19 48.62
CA PRO A 26 -21.35 -44.14 48.56
C PRO A 26 -19.95 -44.62 48.98
N ASN A 27 -18.92 -43.89 48.54
CA ASN A 27 -17.67 -43.76 49.30
C ASN A 27 -17.09 -42.36 49.08
N SER A 28 -16.49 -41.87 50.16
CA SER A 28 -16.29 -40.47 50.51
C SER A 28 -15.11 -39.78 49.81
N GLU A 29 -15.30 -38.48 49.60
CA GLU A 29 -14.31 -37.37 49.65
C GLU A 29 -13.05 -37.44 48.77
N ASP A 30 -12.99 -36.58 47.74
CA ASP A 30 -12.05 -35.44 47.81
C ASP A 30 -12.54 -34.24 46.98
N LYS A 31 -12.22 -33.05 47.48
CA LYS A 31 -12.75 -31.74 47.04
C LYS A 31 -12.13 -31.26 45.73
N GLN A 32 -12.95 -30.75 44.80
CA GLN A 32 -12.66 -29.54 44.01
C GLN A 32 -13.91 -29.07 43.26
N ALA A 33 -14.44 -27.91 43.66
CA ALA A 33 -15.54 -27.24 42.98
C ALA A 33 -15.07 -26.75 41.60
N PRO A 34 -15.83 -26.96 40.51
CA PRO A 34 -15.55 -26.27 39.26
C PRO A 34 -15.93 -24.81 39.41
N LEU A 35 -14.90 -23.96 39.48
CA LEU A 35 -15.02 -22.51 39.38
C LEU A 35 -15.75 -22.17 38.08
N THR A 36 -16.98 -21.68 38.22
CA THR A 36 -17.69 -20.96 37.18
C THR A 36 -16.93 -19.66 36.93
N ALA A 37 -16.08 -19.65 35.90
CA ALA A 37 -15.41 -18.44 35.44
C ALA A 37 -16.44 -17.53 34.74
N SER A 38 -17.08 -16.66 35.51
CA SER A 38 -17.75 -15.45 35.02
C SER A 38 -16.72 -14.34 34.91
N ALA A 39 -15.98 -14.27 33.80
CA ALA A 39 -15.19 -13.10 33.44
C ALA A 39 -15.29 -12.87 31.92
N PRO A 40 -15.64 -11.67 31.43
CA PRO A 40 -15.69 -11.39 30.00
C PRO A 40 -14.28 -11.43 29.40
N ALA A 41 -14.04 -12.36 28.47
CA ALA A 41 -12.84 -12.41 27.65
C ALA A 41 -12.95 -11.39 26.50
N THR A 42 -12.72 -10.11 26.76
CA THR A 42 -12.94 -9.05 25.74
C THR A 42 -11.69 -8.30 25.29
N GLY A 43 -10.48 -8.85 25.48
CA GLY A 43 -9.23 -8.18 25.04
C GLY A 43 -8.28 -9.06 24.24
N GLU A 44 -7.91 -10.23 24.73
CA GLU A 44 -6.87 -11.06 24.07
C GLU A 44 -7.44 -12.03 23.02
N ALA A 45 -8.65 -12.56 23.24
CA ALA A 45 -9.26 -13.54 22.35
C ALA A 45 -9.69 -12.94 20.99
N SER A 46 -10.12 -11.67 20.96
CA SER A 46 -10.45 -10.94 19.72
C SER A 46 -9.20 -10.74 18.86
N ASN A 47 -8.10 -10.27 19.46
CA ASN A 47 -6.81 -10.10 18.79
C ASN A 47 -6.19 -11.41 18.27
N LEU A 48 -6.44 -12.54 18.94
CA LEU A 48 -6.02 -13.87 18.46
C LEU A 48 -6.88 -14.34 17.29
N SER A 49 -8.20 -14.16 17.35
CA SER A 49 -9.12 -14.52 16.27
C SER A 49 -8.84 -13.74 14.99
N GLU A 50 -8.61 -12.43 15.10
CA GLU A 50 -8.28 -11.54 13.98
C GLU A 50 -6.92 -11.89 13.36
N ARG A 51 -5.88 -12.11 14.18
CA ARG A 51 -4.57 -12.58 13.69
C ARG A 51 -4.68 -13.92 12.96
N ASN A 52 -5.47 -14.84 13.50
CA ASN A 52 -5.72 -16.13 12.84
C ASN A 52 -6.46 -15.95 11.50
N ALA A 53 -7.41 -15.02 11.41
CA ALA A 53 -8.12 -14.72 10.17
C ALA A 53 -7.19 -14.12 9.11
N GLN A 54 -6.36 -13.14 9.50
CA GLN A 54 -5.37 -12.54 8.62
C GLN A 54 -4.34 -13.55 8.13
N GLN A 55 -3.86 -14.45 9.01
CA GLN A 55 -2.92 -15.50 8.62
C GLN A 55 -3.54 -16.48 7.63
N ARG A 56 -4.80 -16.88 7.82
CA ARG A 56 -5.54 -17.73 6.86
C ARG A 56 -5.69 -17.05 5.50
N LEU A 57 -5.98 -15.75 5.49
CA LEU A 57 -6.09 -14.95 4.28
C LEU A 57 -4.75 -14.92 3.53
N ILE A 58 -3.65 -14.63 4.22
CA ILE A 58 -2.30 -14.63 3.65
C ILE A 58 -1.98 -15.99 3.03
N THR A 59 -2.19 -17.08 3.77
CA THR A 59 -1.93 -18.45 3.28
C THR A 59 -2.76 -18.75 2.02
N THR A 60 -4.05 -18.43 2.03
CA THR A 60 -4.95 -18.72 0.90
C THR A 60 -4.55 -17.93 -0.35
N LEU A 61 -4.24 -16.64 -0.20
CA LEU A 61 -3.77 -15.81 -1.31
C LEU A 61 -2.42 -16.30 -1.85
N GLN A 62 -1.47 -16.58 -0.96
CA GLN A 62 -0.13 -17.04 -1.35
C GLN A 62 -0.20 -18.38 -2.10
N ASP A 63 -1.05 -19.30 -1.67
CA ASP A 63 -1.30 -20.57 -2.34
C ASP A 63 -1.98 -20.38 -3.71
N GLY A 64 -2.96 -19.47 -3.79
CA GLY A 64 -3.62 -19.12 -5.05
C GLY A 64 -2.65 -18.55 -6.09
N LEU A 65 -1.81 -17.59 -5.67
CA LEU A 65 -0.77 -16.99 -6.51
C LEU A 65 0.24 -18.03 -6.98
N LYS A 66 0.70 -18.91 -6.08
CA LYS A 66 1.63 -20.00 -6.40
C LYS A 66 1.03 -20.99 -7.41
N LYS A 67 -0.25 -21.37 -7.26
CA LYS A 67 -0.96 -22.25 -8.21
C LYS A 67 -1.10 -21.63 -9.59
N ALA A 68 -1.26 -20.30 -9.66
CA ALA A 68 -1.27 -19.55 -10.92
C ALA A 68 0.13 -19.29 -11.50
N ASN A 69 1.19 -19.82 -10.88
CA ASN A 69 2.59 -19.60 -11.25
C ASN A 69 3.01 -18.12 -11.18
N ILE A 70 2.41 -17.35 -10.26
CA ILE A 70 2.74 -15.96 -9.99
C ILE A 70 3.64 -15.90 -8.77
N ASN A 71 4.89 -15.46 -8.96
CA ASN A 71 5.86 -15.30 -7.87
C ASN A 71 5.70 -13.92 -7.20
N ALA A 72 4.72 -13.82 -6.30
CA ALA A 72 4.38 -12.60 -5.58
C ALA A 72 4.43 -12.85 -4.08
N LYS A 73 5.32 -12.15 -3.36
CA LYS A 73 5.47 -12.31 -1.91
C LYS A 73 4.64 -11.27 -1.18
N ILE A 74 3.67 -11.72 -0.37
CA ILE A 74 2.84 -10.83 0.46
C ILE A 74 3.69 -10.29 1.63
N THR A 75 3.72 -8.98 1.80
CA THR A 75 4.48 -8.29 2.87
C THR A 75 3.59 -7.82 4.01
N SER A 76 2.35 -7.43 3.72
CA SER A 76 1.38 -7.06 4.74
C SER A 76 -0.04 -7.21 4.24
N VAL A 77 -0.97 -7.40 5.18
CA VAL A 77 -2.42 -7.37 4.92
C VAL A 77 -3.05 -6.46 5.96
N LYS A 78 -3.88 -5.51 5.55
CA LYS A 78 -4.58 -4.60 6.46
C LYS A 78 -6.09 -4.63 6.19
N PRO A 79 -6.94 -4.59 7.22
CA PRO A 79 -8.37 -4.41 6.99
C PRO A 79 -8.63 -3.02 6.37
N THR A 80 -9.71 -2.93 5.57
CA THR A 80 -10.22 -1.65 5.06
C THR A 80 -11.52 -1.29 5.77
N GLU A 81 -12.01 -0.07 5.56
CA GLU A 81 -13.34 0.32 6.06
C GLU A 81 -14.49 -0.41 5.33
N VAL A 82 -14.22 -1.04 4.18
CA VAL A 82 -15.19 -1.86 3.46
C VAL A 82 -15.20 -3.28 4.04
N PRO A 83 -16.36 -3.77 4.54
CA PRO A 83 -16.45 -5.10 5.11
C PRO A 83 -15.96 -6.18 4.15
N SER A 84 -15.21 -7.14 4.69
CA SER A 84 -14.64 -8.28 3.94
C SER A 84 -13.69 -7.91 2.80
N LEU A 85 -13.18 -6.67 2.78
CA LEU A 85 -12.17 -6.22 1.84
C LEU A 85 -10.89 -5.83 2.59
N TYR A 86 -9.77 -6.35 2.13
CA TYR A 86 -8.46 -6.16 2.73
C TYR A 86 -7.50 -5.53 1.74
N TRP A 87 -6.62 -4.65 2.23
CA TRP A 87 -5.50 -4.11 1.48
C TRP A 87 -4.29 -5.03 1.63
N VAL A 88 -3.79 -5.56 0.53
CA VAL A 88 -2.70 -6.52 0.47
C VAL A 88 -1.52 -5.89 -0.22
N SER A 89 -0.40 -5.81 0.50
CA SER A 89 0.87 -5.32 -0.03
C SER A 89 1.78 -6.47 -0.41
N PHE A 90 2.54 -6.26 -1.47
CA PHE A 90 3.51 -7.22 -1.98
C PHE A 90 4.92 -6.63 -1.95
N GLU A 91 5.91 -7.50 -2.06
CA GLU A 91 7.29 -7.12 -2.38
C GLU A 91 7.41 -6.94 -3.89
N GLY A 92 7.97 -5.82 -4.34
CA GLY A 92 8.25 -5.59 -5.77
C GLY A 92 7.05 -5.20 -6.63
N MET A 93 5.85 -5.05 -6.07
CA MET A 93 4.63 -4.81 -6.82
C MET A 93 3.65 -3.92 -6.07
N SER A 94 2.75 -3.27 -6.82
CA SER A 94 1.65 -2.48 -6.27
C SER A 94 0.75 -3.32 -5.36
N SER A 95 0.28 -2.67 -4.30
CA SER A 95 -0.73 -3.25 -3.41
C SER A 95 -2.08 -3.35 -4.11
N VAL A 96 -2.91 -4.29 -3.67
CA VAL A 96 -4.24 -4.59 -4.25
C VAL A 96 -5.26 -4.81 -3.15
N TYR A 97 -6.53 -4.78 -3.51
CA TYR A 97 -7.58 -5.26 -2.62
C TYR A 97 -7.78 -6.78 -2.78
N ALA A 98 -8.15 -7.45 -1.69
CA ALA A 98 -8.53 -8.85 -1.72
C ALA A 98 -9.77 -9.11 -0.85
N THR A 99 -10.59 -10.08 -1.26
CA THR A 99 -11.72 -10.55 -0.45
C THR A 99 -11.24 -11.29 0.80
N ALA A 100 -12.03 -11.29 1.87
CA ALA A 100 -11.73 -11.97 3.12
C ALA A 100 -11.44 -13.47 2.98
N ASP A 101 -12.00 -14.12 1.95
CA ASP A 101 -11.78 -15.53 1.65
C ASP A 101 -10.54 -15.79 0.77
N GLY A 102 -9.82 -14.72 0.35
CA GLY A 102 -8.58 -14.81 -0.41
C GLY A 102 -8.73 -15.33 -1.84
N LYS A 103 -9.95 -15.39 -2.37
CA LYS A 103 -10.20 -15.94 -3.72
C LYS A 103 -10.17 -14.91 -4.84
N TYR A 104 -10.42 -13.65 -4.51
CA TYR A 104 -10.51 -12.57 -5.49
C TYR A 104 -9.53 -11.46 -5.14
N ILE A 105 -8.83 -10.98 -6.16
CA ILE A 105 -8.01 -9.77 -6.11
C ILE A 105 -8.73 -8.71 -6.95
N ILE A 106 -8.78 -7.48 -6.43
CA ILE A 106 -9.36 -6.31 -7.10
C ILE A 106 -8.26 -5.26 -7.21
N GLN A 107 -8.01 -4.81 -8.44
CA GLN A 107 -7.06 -3.75 -8.74
C GLN A 107 -7.82 -2.46 -9.08
N GLY A 108 -7.32 -1.34 -8.60
CA GLY A 108 -7.93 -0.02 -8.78
C GLY A 108 -8.32 0.61 -7.45
N ASP A 109 -9.10 1.68 -7.53
CA ASP A 109 -9.51 2.46 -6.37
C ASP A 109 -10.89 2.03 -5.87
N VAL A 110 -11.04 2.05 -4.54
CA VAL A 110 -12.35 1.97 -3.89
C VAL A 110 -12.63 3.34 -3.33
N ILE A 111 -13.67 3.98 -3.86
CA ILE A 111 -14.05 5.35 -3.48
C ILE A 111 -15.26 5.28 -2.56
N ARG A 112 -15.11 5.77 -1.33
CA ARG A 112 -16.21 5.95 -0.39
C ARG A 112 -17.01 7.21 -0.77
N LEU A 113 -18.32 7.03 -0.93
CA LEU A 113 -19.30 8.08 -1.14
C LEU A 113 -19.97 8.41 0.20
N GLY A 114 -20.47 9.64 0.37
CA GLY A 114 -21.25 10.04 1.56
C GLY A 114 -20.85 11.39 2.16
N ASP A 115 -19.67 11.90 1.79
CA ASP A 115 -19.19 13.22 2.19
C ASP A 115 -19.25 14.22 1.04
N LYS A 116 -18.93 15.50 1.32
CA LYS A 116 -18.77 16.54 0.28
C LYS A 116 -17.57 16.29 -0.63
N THR A 117 -16.69 15.36 -0.26
CA THR A 117 -15.47 15.00 -0.98
C THR A 117 -15.42 13.49 -1.17
N LEU A 118 -14.91 13.04 -2.33
CA LEU A 118 -14.62 11.63 -2.55
C LEU A 118 -13.43 11.21 -1.68
N HIS A 119 -13.52 10.04 -1.04
CA HIS A 119 -12.45 9.50 -0.21
C HIS A 119 -11.97 8.17 -0.79
N ASN A 120 -10.68 8.06 -1.11
CA ASN A 120 -10.11 6.79 -1.53
C ASN A 120 -9.75 5.95 -0.31
N VAL A 121 -10.34 4.76 -0.20
CA VAL A 121 -10.21 3.84 0.93
C VAL A 121 -8.76 3.42 1.18
N SER A 122 -7.93 3.31 0.14
CA SER A 122 -6.53 2.89 0.27
C SER A 122 -5.56 4.05 0.47
N GLU A 123 -5.98 5.31 0.35
CA GLU A 123 -5.06 6.46 0.33
C GLU A 123 -4.22 6.53 1.62
N GLY A 124 -4.87 6.46 2.79
CA GLY A 124 -4.18 6.44 4.07
C GLY A 124 -3.25 5.23 4.20
N LEU A 125 -3.73 4.04 3.84
CA LEU A 125 -2.96 2.80 3.91
C LEU A 125 -1.72 2.82 3.02
N GLN A 126 -1.86 3.36 1.81
CA GLN A 126 -0.78 3.53 0.84
C GLN A 126 0.20 4.61 1.29
N SER A 127 -0.29 5.74 1.81
CA SER A 127 0.59 6.82 2.30
C SER A 127 1.51 6.35 3.42
N GLU A 128 1.02 5.49 4.33
CA GLU A 128 1.85 4.90 5.39
C GLU A 128 2.98 4.02 4.86
N VAL A 129 2.70 3.24 3.81
CA VAL A 129 3.71 2.40 3.14
C VAL A 129 4.72 3.29 2.44
N THR A 130 4.25 4.25 1.63
CA THR A 130 5.08 5.20 0.91
C THR A 130 5.97 6.00 1.86
N LYS A 131 5.43 6.51 2.97
CA LYS A 131 6.19 7.25 3.99
C LYS A 131 7.34 6.42 4.55
N LYS A 132 7.10 5.15 4.86
CA LYS A 132 8.13 4.24 5.37
C LYS A 132 9.23 3.98 4.35
N GLU A 133 8.88 3.82 3.08
CA GLU A 133 9.88 3.68 2.02
C GLU A 133 10.66 4.98 1.82
N LEU A 134 9.99 6.13 1.71
CA LEU A 134 10.64 7.45 1.57
C LEU A 134 11.60 7.75 2.72
N ALA A 135 11.27 7.33 3.95
CA ALA A 135 12.14 7.50 5.11
C ALA A 135 13.47 6.72 5.04
N LYS A 136 13.57 5.71 4.17
CA LYS A 136 14.83 4.97 3.93
C LYS A 136 15.80 5.73 3.02
N LEU A 137 15.31 6.72 2.27
CA LEU A 137 16.14 7.50 1.35
C LEU A 137 17.07 8.45 2.11
N GLN A 138 18.33 8.47 1.69
CA GLN A 138 19.30 9.44 2.20
C GLN A 138 19.34 10.65 1.28
N THR A 139 19.28 11.86 1.82
CA THR A 139 19.26 13.10 1.03
C THR A 139 20.46 13.22 0.07
N LYS A 140 21.63 12.69 0.45
CA LYS A 140 22.84 12.68 -0.38
C LYS A 140 22.72 11.86 -1.68
N ASP A 141 21.76 10.93 -1.71
CA ASP A 141 21.52 10.07 -2.85
C ASP A 141 20.49 10.69 -3.80
N LEU A 142 19.81 11.77 -3.40
CA LEU A 142 18.79 12.49 -4.17
C LEU A 142 19.39 13.67 -4.92
N ILE A 143 18.66 14.17 -5.93
CA ILE A 143 18.93 15.49 -6.51
C ILE A 143 17.96 16.49 -5.87
N VAL A 144 18.49 17.43 -5.09
CA VAL A 144 17.69 18.34 -4.27
C VAL A 144 17.68 19.74 -4.85
N TYR A 145 16.54 20.21 -5.33
CA TYR A 145 16.32 21.61 -5.73
C TYR A 145 15.67 22.35 -4.57
N LYS A 146 16.48 23.17 -3.89
CA LYS A 146 16.08 23.87 -2.66
C LYS A 146 15.04 24.94 -2.94
N ALA A 147 14.12 25.12 -1.99
CA ALA A 147 13.23 26.27 -1.98
C ALA A 147 14.04 27.59 -1.97
N LYS A 148 13.51 28.63 -2.62
CA LYS A 148 14.02 30.00 -2.52
C LYS A 148 13.46 30.61 -1.24
N GLY A 149 14.34 31.08 -0.35
CA GLY A 149 13.94 31.59 0.97
C GLY A 149 13.62 30.48 1.97
N LYS A 150 12.56 30.65 2.77
CA LYS A 150 12.14 29.67 3.78
C LYS A 150 11.45 28.48 3.11
N THR A 151 11.95 27.27 3.35
CA THR A 151 11.27 26.02 2.96
C THR A 151 9.95 25.90 3.72
N LYS A 152 8.84 25.93 2.97
CA LYS A 152 7.47 25.69 3.47
C LYS A 152 7.09 24.22 3.33
N HIS A 153 7.45 23.63 2.18
CA HIS A 153 7.07 22.28 1.80
C HIS A 153 8.27 21.53 1.22
N VAL A 154 8.29 20.21 1.42
CA VAL A 154 9.25 19.30 0.80
C VAL A 154 8.47 18.23 0.05
N VAL A 155 8.80 18.03 -1.22
CA VAL A 155 8.19 16.98 -2.04
C VAL A 155 9.25 16.02 -2.59
N TYR A 156 8.88 14.74 -2.65
CA TYR A 156 9.63 13.71 -3.33
C TYR A 156 9.03 13.49 -4.71
N VAL A 157 9.86 13.49 -5.75
CA VAL A 157 9.40 13.36 -7.12
C VAL A 157 10.17 12.24 -7.81
N PHE A 158 9.48 11.15 -8.13
CA PHE A 158 10.01 10.12 -9.01
C PHE A 158 10.04 10.68 -10.43
N THR A 159 11.22 10.73 -11.05
CA THR A 159 11.47 11.43 -12.31
C THR A 159 12.29 10.61 -13.29
N ASP A 160 12.16 10.94 -14.56
CA ASP A 160 12.86 10.31 -15.69
C ASP A 160 13.29 11.41 -16.67
N ALA A 161 14.58 11.49 -16.98
CA ALA A 161 15.13 12.46 -17.93
C ALA A 161 14.65 12.26 -19.38
N SER A 162 13.96 11.15 -19.68
CA SER A 162 13.32 10.90 -20.99
C SER A 162 11.82 11.25 -21.03
N CYS A 163 11.23 11.64 -19.90
CA CYS A 163 9.78 11.81 -19.77
C CYS A 163 9.34 13.26 -20.05
N PRO A 164 8.55 13.53 -21.11
CA PRO A 164 8.19 14.90 -21.49
C PRO A 164 7.56 15.73 -20.36
N TYR A 165 6.74 15.11 -19.50
CA TYR A 165 6.13 15.79 -18.36
C TYR A 165 7.12 16.06 -17.20
N CYS A 166 8.17 15.25 -17.08
CA CYS A 166 9.28 15.56 -16.16
C CYS A 166 10.04 16.78 -16.65
N HIS A 167 10.22 16.93 -17.97
CA HIS A 167 10.88 18.11 -18.56
C HIS A 167 10.06 19.35 -18.22
N LYS A 168 8.75 19.31 -18.46
CA LYS A 168 7.85 20.43 -18.14
C LYS A 168 7.87 20.81 -16.66
N LEU A 169 7.85 19.82 -15.75
CA LEU A 169 8.00 20.07 -14.31
C LEU A 169 9.34 20.74 -13.99
N HIS A 170 10.41 20.29 -14.65
CA HIS A 170 11.76 20.77 -14.42
C HIS A 170 12.01 22.19 -14.96
N GLU A 171 11.44 22.53 -16.12
CA GLU A 171 11.44 23.90 -16.67
C GLU A 171 10.83 24.92 -15.70
N GLN A 172 9.88 24.47 -14.88
CA GLN A 172 9.18 25.30 -13.89
C GLN A 172 9.80 25.24 -12.49
N MET A 173 10.97 24.61 -12.33
CA MET A 173 11.61 24.42 -11.02
C MET A 173 11.83 25.74 -10.28
N ASP A 174 12.22 26.79 -11.00
CA ASP A 174 12.44 28.11 -10.43
C ASP A 174 11.18 28.72 -9.83
N GLU A 175 10.02 28.54 -10.48
CA GLU A 175 8.72 28.99 -9.97
C GLU A 175 8.31 28.15 -8.76
N ILE A 176 8.44 26.82 -8.84
CA ILE A 176 8.14 25.90 -7.73
C ILE A 176 8.96 26.30 -6.49
N ASN A 177 10.27 26.48 -6.64
CA ASN A 177 11.16 26.86 -5.55
C ASN A 177 10.82 28.27 -5.00
N SER A 178 10.40 29.21 -5.84
CA SER A 178 9.98 30.56 -5.41
C SER A 178 8.76 30.55 -4.48
N LYS A 179 7.90 29.53 -4.58
CA LYS A 179 6.74 29.36 -3.69
C LYS A 179 7.12 28.83 -2.30
N GLY A 180 8.38 28.43 -2.10
CA GLY A 180 8.88 27.84 -0.85
C GLY A 180 8.89 26.32 -0.87
N ILE A 181 8.81 25.68 -2.05
CA ILE A 181 8.74 24.23 -2.21
C ILE A 181 10.13 23.70 -2.56
N GLU A 182 10.66 22.79 -1.74
CA GLU A 182 11.86 22.01 -2.05
C GLU A 182 11.49 20.73 -2.78
N VAL A 183 12.12 20.47 -3.92
CA VAL A 183 11.89 19.27 -4.73
C VAL A 183 13.08 18.32 -4.60
N ARG A 184 12.80 17.07 -4.26
CA ARG A 184 13.81 16.01 -4.16
C ARG A 184 13.53 14.95 -5.21
N TYR A 185 14.36 14.89 -6.25
CA TYR A 185 14.22 13.88 -7.29
C TYR A 185 14.75 12.53 -6.85
N ILE A 186 13.98 11.51 -7.20
CA ILE A 186 14.28 10.09 -7.09
C ILE A 186 14.30 9.54 -8.52
N ALA A 187 15.35 8.81 -8.89
CA ALA A 187 15.44 8.24 -10.23
C ALA A 187 14.36 7.16 -10.43
N TRP A 188 13.55 7.32 -11.47
CA TRP A 188 12.58 6.32 -11.90
C TRP A 188 12.50 6.26 -13.43
N PRO A 189 13.52 5.68 -14.09
CA PRO A 189 13.49 5.49 -15.54
C PRO A 189 12.31 4.60 -15.92
N ARG A 190 11.45 5.06 -16.84
CA ARG A 190 10.21 4.35 -17.23
C ARG A 190 10.46 3.04 -17.99
N GLY A 191 11.71 2.70 -18.25
CA GLY A 191 12.12 1.47 -18.91
C GLY A 191 13.63 1.23 -18.74
N GLU A 192 14.02 -0.05 -18.82
CA GLU A 192 15.40 -0.52 -18.67
C GLU A 192 16.39 0.23 -19.58
N GLN A 193 15.96 0.60 -20.78
CA GLN A 193 16.78 1.33 -21.74
C GLN A 193 17.15 2.75 -21.29
N PHE A 194 16.41 3.35 -20.35
CA PHE A 194 16.67 4.69 -19.83
C PHE A 194 17.54 4.68 -18.56
N ILE A 195 17.77 3.52 -17.97
CA ILE A 195 18.59 3.38 -16.76
C ILE A 195 20.02 3.91 -16.97
N PRO A 196 20.75 3.55 -18.05
CA PRO A 196 22.13 4.04 -18.23
C PRO A 196 22.25 5.56 -18.22
N ALA A 197 21.28 6.27 -18.82
CA ALA A 197 21.27 7.74 -18.83
C ALA A 197 21.08 8.31 -17.41
N MET A 198 20.16 7.74 -16.63
CA MET A 198 19.93 8.13 -15.24
C MET A 198 21.13 7.77 -14.35
N GLU A 199 21.81 6.64 -14.61
CA GLU A 199 23.04 6.26 -13.92
C GLU A 199 24.18 7.25 -14.21
N SER A 200 24.37 7.68 -15.47
CA SER A 200 25.34 8.74 -15.82
C SER A 200 25.07 10.03 -15.05
N VAL A 201 23.81 10.46 -14.92
CA VAL A 201 23.45 11.62 -14.10
C VAL A 201 23.87 11.39 -12.64
N TRP A 202 23.51 10.25 -12.05
CA TRP A 202 23.77 9.97 -10.63
C TRP A 202 25.25 9.67 -10.32
N CYS A 203 26.04 9.33 -11.33
CA CYS A 203 27.49 9.17 -11.23
C CYS A 203 28.26 10.47 -11.46
N SER A 204 27.59 11.54 -11.89
CA SER A 204 28.24 12.83 -12.11
C SER A 204 28.60 13.51 -10.78
N GLU A 205 29.73 14.22 -10.77
CA GLU A 205 30.18 15.01 -9.60
C GLU A 205 29.12 16.06 -9.19
N ASN A 206 28.53 16.73 -10.19
CA ASN A 206 27.39 17.61 -10.01
C ASN A 206 26.14 17.00 -10.66
N ARG A 207 25.37 16.26 -9.86
CA ARG A 207 24.13 15.60 -10.32
C ARG A 207 23.06 16.58 -10.78
N GLN A 208 22.97 17.76 -10.17
CA GLN A 208 21.99 18.78 -10.59
C GLN A 208 22.30 19.25 -12.02
N GLU A 209 23.54 19.64 -12.28
CA GLU A 209 23.96 20.09 -13.61
C GLU A 209 23.82 18.98 -14.65
N ALA A 210 24.24 17.76 -14.31
CA ALA A 210 24.08 16.61 -15.19
C ALA A 210 22.61 16.31 -15.50
N PHE A 211 21.71 16.40 -14.52
CA PHE A 211 20.28 16.20 -14.74
C PHE A 211 19.69 17.32 -15.61
N ASN A 212 20.05 18.58 -15.37
CA ASN A 212 19.62 19.72 -16.18
C ASN A 212 20.01 19.53 -17.65
N GLN A 213 21.21 19.03 -17.91
CA GLN A 213 21.68 18.71 -19.27
C GLN A 213 20.92 17.53 -19.87
N ALA A 214 20.80 16.42 -19.14
CA ALA A 214 20.13 15.21 -19.61
C ALA A 214 18.66 15.46 -19.96
N ILE A 215 17.94 16.18 -19.08
CA ILE A 215 16.52 16.51 -19.29
C ILE A 215 16.33 17.59 -20.36
N ALA A 216 17.35 18.38 -20.68
CA ALA A 216 17.35 19.24 -21.87
C ALA A 216 17.62 18.46 -23.19
N GLY A 217 17.84 17.15 -23.10
CA GLY A 217 18.11 16.27 -24.25
C GLY A 217 19.59 16.12 -24.60
N ALA A 218 20.51 16.63 -23.76
CA ALA A 218 21.93 16.42 -23.99
C ALA A 218 22.35 14.97 -23.67
N GLN A 219 23.21 14.42 -24.52
CA GLN A 219 23.81 13.11 -24.25
C GLN A 219 24.96 13.27 -23.26
N LEU A 220 24.81 12.71 -22.06
CA LEU A 220 25.89 12.67 -21.08
C LEU A 220 26.92 11.59 -21.46
N PRO A 221 28.21 11.79 -21.12
CA PRO A 221 29.19 10.73 -21.15
C PRO A 221 28.73 9.52 -20.32
N ALA A 222 29.03 8.32 -20.80
CA ALA A 222 28.80 7.12 -20.01
C ALA A 222 29.69 7.15 -18.76
N ALA A 223 29.08 7.01 -17.59
CA ALA A 223 29.79 6.95 -16.32
C ALA A 223 29.33 5.74 -15.52
N THR A 224 30.28 4.99 -14.97
CA THR A 224 30.01 3.80 -14.16
C THR A 224 30.52 4.05 -12.75
N CYS A 225 29.62 4.01 -11.78
CA CYS A 225 29.91 4.12 -10.36
C CYS A 225 28.93 3.26 -9.56
N LYS A 226 29.15 3.13 -8.25
CA LYS A 226 28.10 2.58 -7.38
C LYS A 226 26.97 3.62 -7.25
N THR A 227 25.86 3.37 -7.92
CA THR A 227 24.73 4.29 -8.06
C THR A 227 23.46 3.74 -7.38
N PRO A 228 22.64 4.60 -6.74
CA PRO A 228 21.40 4.18 -6.10
C PRO A 228 20.21 4.03 -7.09
N VAL A 229 20.41 4.29 -8.39
CA VAL A 229 19.31 4.34 -9.39
C VAL A 229 18.47 3.07 -9.42
N ARG A 230 19.10 1.89 -9.38
CA ARG A 230 18.39 0.60 -9.36
C ARG A 230 17.57 0.40 -8.09
N ASP A 231 18.12 0.77 -6.94
CA ASP A 231 17.43 0.69 -5.66
C ASP A 231 16.23 1.66 -5.61
N MET A 232 16.40 2.88 -6.14
CA MET A 232 15.34 3.88 -6.28
C MET A 232 14.21 3.41 -7.21
N TYR A 233 14.57 2.80 -8.35
CA TYR A 233 13.61 2.23 -9.28
C TYR A 233 12.80 1.12 -8.61
N GLN A 234 13.46 0.18 -7.94
CA GLN A 234 12.82 -0.93 -7.23
C GLN A 234 11.93 -0.44 -6.08
N MET A 235 12.38 0.58 -5.34
CA MET A 235 11.57 1.24 -4.32
C MET A 235 10.31 1.87 -4.91
N GLY A 236 10.41 2.54 -6.07
CA GLY A 236 9.25 3.08 -6.78
C GLY A 236 8.23 1.99 -7.15
N LEU A 237 8.70 0.82 -7.61
CA LEU A 237 7.83 -0.33 -7.86
C LEU A 237 7.12 -0.81 -6.59
N ASN A 238 7.81 -0.86 -5.45
CA ASN A 238 7.24 -1.30 -4.17
C ASN A 238 6.10 -0.39 -3.67
N ILE A 239 6.17 0.91 -3.96
CA ILE A 239 5.12 1.87 -3.58
C ILE A 239 4.10 2.11 -4.70
N GLY A 240 4.21 1.39 -5.81
CA GLY A 240 3.26 1.45 -6.93
C GLY A 240 3.40 2.66 -7.85
N VAL A 241 4.59 3.26 -7.96
CA VAL A 241 4.87 4.24 -9.02
C VAL A 241 4.67 3.57 -10.37
N ASN A 242 3.78 4.12 -11.19
CA ASN A 242 3.41 3.59 -12.51
C ASN A 242 3.58 4.61 -13.65
N GLY A 243 4.10 5.79 -13.34
CA GLY A 243 4.33 6.87 -14.30
C GLY A 243 5.17 7.99 -13.68
N THR A 244 5.74 8.83 -14.53
CA THR A 244 6.55 9.99 -14.09
C THR A 244 6.07 11.28 -14.77
N PRO A 245 6.19 12.45 -14.10
CA PRO A 245 6.64 12.59 -12.72
C PRO A 245 5.57 12.03 -11.76
N ALA A 246 5.97 11.46 -10.63
CA ALA A 246 5.06 11.09 -9.56
C ALA A 246 5.46 11.82 -8.27
N ILE A 247 4.58 12.70 -7.79
CA ILE A 247 4.85 13.65 -6.72
C ILE A 247 4.24 13.15 -5.41
N TYR A 248 5.05 13.14 -4.35
CA TYR A 248 4.64 12.71 -3.01
C TYR A 248 5.04 13.73 -1.95
N THR A 249 4.22 13.88 -0.90
CA THR A 249 4.61 14.64 0.30
C THR A 249 5.58 13.85 1.18
N THR A 250 6.13 14.49 2.22
CA THR A 250 6.94 13.82 3.25
C THR A 250 6.15 12.78 4.06
N GLU A 251 4.82 12.90 4.07
CA GLU A 251 3.88 11.99 4.73
C GLU A 251 3.48 10.82 3.82
N GLY A 252 4.03 10.75 2.60
CA GLY A 252 3.76 9.68 1.63
C GLY A 252 2.46 9.84 0.85
N VAL A 253 1.76 10.96 0.99
CA VAL A 253 0.54 11.25 0.22
C VAL A 253 0.90 11.48 -1.23
N TYR A 254 0.22 10.78 -2.15
CA TYR A 254 0.40 10.95 -3.58
C TYR A 254 -0.35 12.19 -4.06
N LEU A 255 0.40 13.20 -4.54
CA LEU A 255 -0.19 14.42 -5.04
C LEU A 255 -0.61 14.31 -6.50
N GLY A 256 -0.14 13.31 -7.24
CA GLY A 256 -0.44 13.13 -8.65
C GLY A 256 0.79 13.21 -9.55
N GLY A 257 0.50 13.31 -10.85
CA GLY A 257 1.50 13.44 -11.90
C GLY A 257 2.03 14.86 -12.04
N TYR A 258 2.34 15.27 -13.28
CA TYR A 258 2.63 16.67 -13.57
C TYR A 258 1.44 17.57 -13.20
N MET A 259 1.74 18.72 -12.61
CA MET A 259 0.79 19.80 -12.35
C MET A 259 1.55 21.13 -12.38
N GLU A 260 0.85 22.21 -12.70
CA GLU A 260 1.43 23.57 -12.71
C GLU A 260 1.86 23.99 -11.29
N PRO A 261 2.85 24.90 -11.14
CA PRO A 261 3.38 25.26 -9.82
C PRO A 261 2.34 25.84 -8.86
N SER A 262 1.34 26.56 -9.38
CA SER A 262 0.22 27.10 -8.60
C SER A 262 -0.72 26.00 -8.09
N GLU A 263 -0.95 24.95 -8.88
CA GLU A 263 -1.75 23.80 -8.47
C GLU A 263 -0.99 22.99 -7.41
N LEU A 264 0.31 22.76 -7.60
CA LEU A 264 1.14 22.06 -6.61
C LEU A 264 1.12 22.78 -5.26
N ASP A 265 1.32 24.09 -5.25
CA ASP A 265 1.23 24.91 -4.03
C ASP A 265 -0.17 24.83 -3.40
N THR A 266 -1.22 24.88 -4.22
CA THR A 266 -2.60 24.73 -3.72
C THR A 266 -2.83 23.37 -3.07
N ARG A 267 -2.32 22.27 -3.66
CA ARG A 267 -2.46 20.92 -3.09
C ARG A 267 -1.68 20.76 -1.78
N LEU A 268 -0.52 21.39 -1.66
CA LEU A 268 0.33 21.32 -0.47
C LEU A 268 -0.18 22.14 0.72
N ASN A 269 -1.03 23.14 0.48
CA ASN A 269 -1.59 24.00 1.53
C ASN A 269 -3.02 23.62 1.97
N LYS A 270 -3.54 22.47 1.51
CA LYS A 270 -4.82 21.90 1.98
C LYS A 270 -4.62 21.06 3.23
#